data_AF-A0A651DXC1-F1
#
_entry.id   AF-A0A651DXC1-F1
#
_cell.length_a   1.000
_cell.length_b   1.000
_cell.length_c   1.000
_cell.angle_alpha   90.00
_cell.angle_beta   90.00
_cell.angle_gamma   90.00
#
_symmetry.space_group_name_H-M   'P 1'
#
loop_
_entity.id
_entity.type
_entity.pdbx_description
1 polymer ?
#
loop_
_entity_poly.entity_id
_entity_poly.type
_entity_poly.pdbx_seq_one_letter_code
_entity_poly.pdbx_strand_id
1 'polypeptide(L)' 'MSETDWAGGLQWTPDATAKFKNIPFFVRSQARQRIEAIAREAETETVTADIVDQARIEFGQ' A
#
# COMPACT_ATOMS: atom_id res chain seq x y z
N MET A 1 -4.41 16.68 11.70
CA MET A 1 -5.02 15.90 10.59
C MET A 1 -4.43 14.51 10.70
N SER A 2 -5.17 13.58 11.29
CA SER A 2 -4.72 12.19 11.47
C SER A 2 -5.29 11.38 10.31
N GLU A 3 -4.57 11.34 9.18
CA GLU A 3 -4.97 10.64 7.96
C GLU A 3 -4.58 9.15 8.00
N THR A 4 -4.98 8.38 9.03
CA THR A 4 -4.52 6.97 9.15
C THR A 4 -5.58 5.88 9.11
N ASP A 5 -6.87 6.20 8.99
CA ASP A 5 -7.91 5.17 8.94
C ASP A 5 -8.18 4.64 7.52
N TRP A 6 -7.17 4.01 6.91
CA TRP A 6 -7.42 3.04 5.84
C TRP A 6 -7.86 1.75 6.54
N ALA A 7 -9.13 1.34 6.34
CA ALA A 7 -9.92 0.35 7.10
C ALA A 7 -9.38 -1.12 7.19
N GLY A 8 -8.07 -1.33 7.34
CA GLY A 8 -7.41 -2.64 7.43
C GLY A 8 -6.36 -2.75 8.53
N GLY A 9 -6.28 -1.78 9.45
CA GLY A 9 -5.40 -1.80 10.63
C GLY A 9 -3.93 -1.44 10.38
N LEU A 10 -3.46 -1.45 9.14
CA LEU A 10 -2.08 -1.09 8.80
C LEU A 10 -1.89 0.43 8.77
N GLN A 11 -0.81 0.90 9.37
CA GLN A 11 -0.37 2.30 9.34
C GLN A 11 0.31 2.58 8.00
N TRP A 12 -0.07 3.65 7.30
CA TRP A 12 0.57 4.03 6.05
C TRP A 12 1.49 5.23 6.26
N THR A 13 2.72 5.12 5.78
CA THR A 13 3.60 6.28 5.74
C THR A 13 3.08 7.34 4.73
N PRO A 14 3.42 8.62 4.92
CA PRO A 14 3.04 9.67 3.96
C PRO A 14 3.53 9.37 2.54
N ASP A 15 4.74 8.82 2.40
CA ASP A 15 5.32 8.46 1.11
C ASP A 15 4.58 7.28 0.46
N ALA A 16 4.28 6.22 1.21
CA ALA A 16 3.44 5.12 0.74
C ALA A 16 2.08 5.61 0.23
N THR A 17 1.44 6.51 0.98
CA THR A 17 0.16 7.10 0.60
C THR A 17 0.29 7.92 -0.70
N ALA A 18 1.36 8.69 -0.85
CA ALA A 18 1.62 9.46 -2.08
C ALA A 18 1.82 8.53 -3.29
N LYS A 19 2.62 7.46 -3.15
CA LYS A 19 2.82 6.46 -4.20
C LYS A 19 1.54 5.71 -4.55
N PHE A 20 0.75 5.33 -3.56
CA PHE A 20 -0.54 4.67 -3.78
C PHE A 20 -1.53 5.57 -4.52
N LYS A 21 -1.55 6.87 -4.23
CA LYS A 21 -2.37 7.86 -4.96
C LYS A 21 -1.99 7.95 -6.46
N ASN A 22 -0.75 7.64 -6.84
CA ASN A 22 -0.31 7.59 -8.24
C ASN A 22 -0.80 6.35 -9.01
N ILE A 23 -1.31 5.34 -8.32
CA ILE A 23 -1.88 4.14 -8.97
C ILE A 23 -3.22 4.52 -9.63
N PRO A 24 -3.50 4.10 -10.89
CA PRO A 24 -4.78 4.39 -11.54
C PRO A 24 -5.97 3.84 -10.76
N PHE A 25 -7.05 4.61 -10.65
CA PHE A 25 -8.16 4.31 -9.72
C PHE A 25 -8.81 2.93 -9.92
N PHE A 26 -8.89 2.46 -11.17
CA PHE A 26 -9.54 1.19 -11.53
C PHE A 26 -8.76 -0.04 -11.05
N VAL A 27 -7.46 0.08 -10.77
CA VAL A 27 -6.62 -0.99 -10.19
C VAL A 27 -6.29 -0.77 -8.71
N ARG A 28 -6.64 0.38 -8.12
CA ARG A 28 -6.29 0.71 -6.71
C ARG A 28 -6.77 -0.32 -5.70
N SER A 29 -7.95 -0.90 -5.90
CA SER A 29 -8.48 -1.93 -5.00
C SER A 29 -7.60 -3.19 -5.00
N GLN A 30 -7.17 -3.63 -6.18
CA GLN A 30 -6.28 -4.78 -6.33
C GLN A 30 -4.89 -4.45 -5.78
N ALA A 31 -4.37 -3.26 -6.12
CA ALA A 31 -3.10 -2.77 -5.61
C ALA A 31 -3.04 -2.75 -4.08
N ARG A 32 -4.08 -2.22 -3.44
CA ARG A 32 -4.18 -2.16 -1.98
C ARG A 32 -4.12 -3.54 -1.36
N GLN A 33 -4.90 -4.50 -1.88
CA GLN A 33 -4.91 -5.87 -1.35
C GLN A 33 -3.53 -6.53 -1.36
N ARG A 34 -2.73 -6.32 -2.42
CA ARG A 34 -1.36 -6.85 -2.47
C ARG A 34 -0.42 -6.13 -1.52
N ILE A 35 -0.50 -4.81 -1.44
CA ILE A 35 0.30 -4.03 -0.51
C ILE A 35 0.05 -4.49 0.94
N GLU A 36 -1.22 -4.69 1.30
CA GLU A 36 -1.60 -5.21 2.61
C GLU A 36 -1.13 -6.67 2.82
N ALA A 37 -1.12 -7.50 1.77
CA ALA A 37 -0.58 -8.86 1.83
C ALA A 37 0.94 -8.85 2.08
N ILE A 38 1.71 -8.10 1.29
CA ILE A 38 3.17 -7.98 1.43
C ILE A 38 3.53 -7.45 2.82
N ALA A 39 2.79 -6.46 3.34
CA ALA A 39 3.01 -5.95 4.70
C ALA A 39 2.79 -7.04 5.77
N ARG A 40 1.76 -7.86 5.63
CA ARG A 40 1.48 -8.98 6.55
C ARG A 40 2.52 -10.09 6.42
N GLU A 41 2.97 -10.40 5.21
CA GLU A 41 4.02 -11.38 4.94
C GLU A 41 5.38 -10.94 5.50
N ALA A 42 5.64 -9.63 5.49
CA ALA A 42 6.80 -9.03 6.13
C ALA A 42 6.61 -8.78 7.64
N GLU A 43 5.51 -9.26 8.23
CA GLU A 43 5.16 -9.12 9.65
C GLU A 43 5.22 -7.66 10.16
N THR A 44 4.92 -6.70 9.28
CA THR A 44 4.93 -5.26 9.60
C THR A 44 3.52 -4.69 9.63
N GLU A 45 3.26 -3.89 10.66
CA GLU A 45 2.03 -3.13 10.78
C GLU A 45 2.10 -1.78 10.03
N THR A 46 3.25 -1.46 9.42
CA THR A 46 3.48 -0.19 8.71
C THR A 46 3.76 -0.44 7.23
N VAL A 47 2.91 0.12 6.37
CA VAL A 47 3.11 0.20 4.92
C VAL A 47 4.05 1.35 4.59
N THR A 48 5.22 0.99 4.10
CA THR A 48 6.25 1.92 3.62
C THR A 48 6.16 2.10 2.10
N ALA A 49 6.84 3.13 1.60
CA ALA A 49 7.03 3.39 0.18
C ALA A 49 7.47 2.15 -0.61
N ASP A 50 8.38 1.39 -0.01
CA ASP A 50 9.03 0.22 -0.60
C ASP A 50 8.03 -0.91 -0.85
N ILE A 51 7.13 -1.17 0.11
CA ILE A 51 6.05 -2.15 -0.04
C ILE A 51 5.10 -1.76 -1.19
N VAL A 52 4.82 -0.46 -1.34
CA VAL A 52 3.98 0.04 -2.45
C VAL A 52 4.68 -0.18 -3.80
N ASP A 53 5.98 0.10 -3.89
CA ASP A 53 6.73 -0.14 -5.12
C ASP A 53 6.86 -1.64 -5.43
N GLN A 54 7.09 -2.49 -4.43
CA GLN A 54 7.12 -3.94 -4.61
C GLN A 54 5.81 -4.46 -5.20
N ALA A 55 4.67 -4.04 -4.65
CA ALA A 55 3.37 -4.40 -5.20
C ALA A 55 3.24 -3.95 -6.67
N ARG A 56 3.70 -2.74 -7.02
CA ARG A 56 3.65 -2.23 -8.40
C ARG A 56 4.49 -3.05 -9.37
N ILE A 57 5.64 -3.58 -8.94
CA ILE A 57 6.48 -4.46 -9.75
C ILE A 57 5.73 -5.77 -10.05
N GLU A 58 5.08 -6.37 -9.05
CA GLU A 58 4.29 -7.60 -9.22
C GLU A 58 3.05 -7.42 -10.11
N PHE A 59 2.47 -6.23 -10.18
CA PHE A 59 1.34 -5.90 -11.06
C PHE A 59 1.72 -5.52 -12.50
N GLY A 60 2.97 -5.13 -12.73
CA GLY A 60 3.46 -4.67 -14.03
C GLY A 60 3.87 -5.78 -15.00
N GLN A 61 3.67 -7.05 -14.62
CA GLN A 61 3.88 -8.23 -15.47
C GLN A 61 2.56 -8.78 -16.01
#